data_AF-B7XGL2-F1
#
_entry.id   AF-B7XGL2-F1
#
_cell.length_a   1.000
_cell.length_b   1.000
_cell.length_c   1.000
_cell.angle_alpha   90.00
_cell.angle_beta   90.00
_cell.angle_gamma   90.00
#
_symmetry.space_group_name_H-M   'P 1'
#
loop_
_entity.id
_entity.type
_entity.pdbx_description
1 polymer ?
#
loop_
_entity_poly.entity_id
_entity_poly.type
_entity_poly.pdbx_seq_one_letter_code
_entity_poly.pdbx_strand_id
1 'polypeptide(L)'
;MDRAKPDYQEVFSRVLQSADWGERATTMFAGAQDQLPVFGQYVRTGPGPAPLVNQVGYVVQIRRRQGIFGSDIYLLRHCNGELVQHANNMYLPLTPEEIEAVLPCFGDVTPSAEGENPVYGLGDPSTRTAGFLIDPPEGFEMRGGEGARMRMTTIGADGSKTLTDTVFL
;
A
#
# COMPACT_ATOMS: atom_id res chain seq x y z
N MET A 1 -11.19 -31.59 -0.50
CA MET A 1 -11.98 -31.11 -1.66
C MET A 1 -11.88 -29.61 -1.59
N ASP A 2 -10.94 -29.02 -2.35
CA ASP A 2 -10.75 -27.57 -2.35
C ASP A 2 -12.04 -26.92 -2.84
N ARG A 3 -12.70 -26.16 -1.98
CA ARG A 3 -13.74 -25.24 -2.43
C ARG A 3 -13.04 -24.22 -3.32
N ALA A 4 -13.42 -24.17 -4.59
CA ALA A 4 -12.96 -23.12 -5.49
C ALA A 4 -13.20 -21.76 -4.81
N LYS A 5 -12.14 -20.94 -4.72
CA LYS A 5 -12.23 -19.58 -4.18
C LYS A 5 -13.34 -18.83 -4.94
N PRO A 6 -14.20 -18.06 -4.26
CA PRO A 6 -15.16 -17.22 -4.96
C PRO A 6 -14.43 -16.23 -5.86
N ASP A 7 -15.11 -15.78 -6.92
CA ASP A 7 -14.56 -14.78 -7.83
C ASP A 7 -14.40 -13.44 -7.09
N TYR A 8 -13.15 -13.02 -6.90
CA TYR A 8 -12.84 -11.76 -6.24
C TYR A 8 -13.41 -10.56 -7.00
N GLN A 9 -13.68 -10.68 -8.31
CA GLN A 9 -14.22 -9.56 -9.09
C GLN A 9 -15.61 -9.16 -8.59
N GLU A 10 -16.47 -10.13 -8.30
CA GLU A 10 -17.81 -9.88 -7.77
C GLU A 10 -17.75 -9.35 -6.34
N VAL A 11 -17.00 -10.03 -5.47
CA VAL A 11 -16.91 -9.70 -4.05
C VAL A 11 -16.30 -8.33 -3.82
N PHE A 12 -15.15 -8.05 -4.46
CA PHE A 12 -14.44 -6.78 -4.25
C PHE A 12 -15.24 -5.61 -4.83
N SER A 13 -15.91 -5.79 -5.97
CA SER A 13 -16.78 -4.74 -6.53
C SER A 13 -17.88 -4.32 -5.55
N ARG A 14 -18.52 -5.29 -4.88
CA ARG A 14 -19.55 -5.02 -3.87
C ARG A 14 -18.99 -4.29 -2.65
N VAL A 15 -17.89 -4.78 -2.09
CA VAL A 15 -17.21 -4.17 -0.92
C VAL A 15 -16.71 -2.76 -1.25
N LEU A 16 -16.27 -2.53 -2.49
CA LEU A 16 -15.77 -1.23 -2.90
C LEU A 16 -16.89 -0.20 -3.05
N GLN A 17 -18.05 -0.61 -3.56
CA GLN A 17 -19.25 0.23 -3.70
C GLN A 17 -19.90 0.59 -2.36
N SER A 18 -19.80 -0.28 -1.35
CA SER A 18 -20.49 -0.07 -0.07
C SER A 18 -19.82 0.91 0.88
N ALA A 19 -18.55 1.29 0.67
CA ALA A 19 -17.91 2.15 1.65
C ALA A 19 -18.30 3.61 1.49
N ASP A 20 -18.86 4.14 2.57
CA ASP A 20 -18.96 5.56 2.82
C ASP A 20 -17.59 6.10 3.29
N TRP A 21 -16.85 6.67 2.34
CA TRP A 21 -15.57 7.34 2.62
C TRP A 21 -15.74 8.55 3.55
N GLY A 22 -16.88 9.22 3.51
CA GLY A 22 -17.13 10.43 4.31
C GLY A 22 -17.31 10.09 5.78
N GLU A 23 -18.13 9.08 6.07
CA GLU A 23 -18.38 8.63 7.45
C GLU A 23 -17.12 8.03 8.09
N ARG A 24 -16.29 7.33 7.30
CA ARG A 24 -15.11 6.62 7.81
C ARG A 24 -13.80 7.40 7.65
N ALA A 25 -13.87 8.67 7.24
CA ALA A 25 -12.70 9.52 6.97
C ALA A 25 -11.68 9.57 8.12
N THR A 26 -12.17 9.52 9.36
CA THR A 26 -11.35 9.56 10.59
C THR A 26 -10.56 8.28 10.87
N THR A 27 -10.91 7.17 10.20
CA THR A 27 -10.23 5.88 10.33
C THR A 27 -9.18 5.65 9.26
N MET A 28 -9.16 6.52 8.25
CA MET A 28 -8.27 6.40 7.11
C MET A 28 -6.84 6.73 7.53
N PHE A 29 -5.90 6.06 6.88
CA PHE A 29 -4.50 6.39 7.01
C PHE A 29 -3.87 6.56 5.63
N ALA A 30 -2.81 7.35 5.56
CA ALA A 30 -2.07 7.63 4.34
C ALA A 30 -0.57 7.69 4.64
N GLY A 31 0.25 7.65 3.59
CA GLY A 31 1.70 7.59 3.75
C GLY A 31 2.38 8.81 4.38
N ALA A 32 1.67 9.88 4.74
CA ALA A 32 2.26 11.04 5.41
C ALA A 32 1.77 11.24 6.85
N GLN A 33 1.02 10.28 7.41
CA GLN A 33 0.41 10.39 8.73
C GLN A 33 1.14 9.52 9.76
N ASP A 34 1.01 9.88 11.03
CA ASP A 34 1.57 9.07 12.14
C ASP A 34 0.62 7.95 12.60
N GLN A 35 -0.63 7.97 12.15
CA GLN A 35 -1.55 6.87 12.35
C GLN A 35 -1.14 5.69 11.46
N LEU A 36 -0.60 4.65 12.09
CA LEU A 36 -0.13 3.45 11.41
C LEU A 36 -1.12 2.29 11.59
N PRO A 37 -1.30 1.44 10.55
CA PRO A 37 -2.02 0.20 10.70
C PRO A 37 -1.23 -0.81 11.54
N VAL A 38 -1.89 -1.91 11.90
CA VAL A 38 -1.25 -3.07 12.52
C VAL A 38 -0.93 -4.14 11.48
N PHE A 39 -0.01 -5.03 11.81
CA PHE A 39 0.33 -6.18 10.96
C PHE A 39 -0.92 -7.02 10.65
N GLY A 40 -1.09 -7.39 9.39
CA GLY A 40 -2.22 -8.21 8.95
C GLY A 40 -3.56 -7.48 8.84
N GLN A 41 -3.58 -6.16 9.05
CA GLN A 41 -4.82 -5.38 8.91
C GLN A 41 -5.28 -5.38 7.45
N TYR A 42 -6.50 -5.86 7.20
CA TYR A 42 -7.12 -5.79 5.88
C TYR A 42 -7.57 -4.36 5.58
N VAL A 43 -7.25 -3.92 4.37
CA VAL A 43 -7.52 -2.57 3.90
C VAL A 43 -7.98 -2.59 2.46
N ARG A 44 -8.72 -1.55 2.10
CA ARG A 44 -8.90 -1.15 0.71
C ARG A 44 -8.06 0.07 0.39
N THR A 45 -7.52 0.12 -0.82
CA THR A 45 -6.83 1.30 -1.32
C THR A 45 -7.83 2.38 -1.72
N GLY A 46 -7.40 3.64 -1.67
CA GLY A 46 -8.09 4.79 -2.23
C GLY A 46 -8.46 4.61 -3.70
N PRO A 47 -9.41 5.41 -4.22
CA PRO A 47 -9.74 5.41 -5.63
C PRO A 47 -8.48 5.68 -6.47
N GLY A 48 -8.26 4.87 -7.50
CA GLY A 48 -7.07 4.96 -8.34
C GLY A 48 -7.09 3.97 -9.50
N PRO A 49 -6.08 4.02 -10.39
CA PRO A 49 -6.01 3.16 -11.58
C PRO A 49 -5.55 1.73 -11.27
N ALA A 50 -5.41 1.36 -10.00
CA ALA A 50 -4.97 0.03 -9.60
C ALA A 50 -5.97 -1.03 -10.08
N PRO A 51 -5.50 -2.17 -10.64
CA PRO A 51 -6.35 -3.31 -10.93
C PRO A 51 -7.18 -3.72 -9.71
N LEU A 52 -8.41 -4.19 -9.91
CA LEU A 52 -9.33 -4.54 -8.83
C LEU A 52 -8.71 -5.49 -7.78
N VAL A 53 -7.93 -6.47 -8.22
CA VAL A 53 -7.23 -7.41 -7.33
C VAL A 53 -6.25 -6.72 -6.37
N ASN A 54 -5.69 -5.58 -6.77
CA ASN A 54 -4.76 -4.77 -5.97
C ASN A 54 -5.46 -3.72 -5.10
N GLN A 55 -6.79 -3.64 -5.13
CA GLN A 55 -7.53 -2.66 -4.35
C GLN A 55 -7.89 -3.15 -2.94
N VAL A 56 -7.80 -4.44 -2.67
CA VAL A 56 -8.02 -5.03 -1.33
C VAL A 56 -6.87 -5.96 -0.99
N GLY A 57 -6.29 -5.78 0.19
CA GLY A 57 -5.16 -6.58 0.67
C GLY A 57 -4.97 -6.43 2.18
N TYR A 58 -4.01 -7.14 2.76
CA TYR A 58 -3.59 -6.92 4.13
C TYR A 58 -2.15 -6.39 4.23
N VAL A 59 -1.89 -5.54 5.21
CA VAL A 59 -0.59 -4.90 5.40
C VAL A 59 0.41 -5.90 5.97
N VAL A 60 1.55 -6.09 5.29
CA VAL A 60 2.62 -7.00 5.75
C VAL A 60 3.91 -6.28 6.15
N GLN A 61 4.16 -5.09 5.60
CA GLN A 61 5.33 -4.29 5.95
C GLN A 61 5.08 -2.81 5.60
N ILE A 62 5.68 -1.91 6.37
CA ILE A 62 5.66 -0.47 6.21
C ILE A 62 7.11 0.02 6.23
N ARG A 63 7.53 0.76 5.21
CA ARG A 63 8.80 1.48 5.19
C ARG A 63 8.52 2.97 5.35
N ARG A 64 8.82 3.50 6.54
CA ARG A 64 8.45 4.87 6.91
C ARG A 64 9.21 5.90 6.09
N ARG A 65 8.49 6.83 5.47
CA ARG A 65 9.03 7.98 4.73
C ARG A 65 10.04 7.67 3.61
N GLN A 66 10.06 6.43 3.11
CA GLN A 66 11.02 5.99 2.07
C GLN A 66 10.47 6.12 0.64
N GLY A 67 9.22 6.54 0.48
CA GLY A 67 8.57 6.81 -0.80
C GLY A 67 9.16 8.03 -1.50
N ILE A 68 8.92 8.12 -2.81
CA ILE A 68 9.52 9.19 -3.64
C ILE A 68 9.15 10.60 -3.18
N PHE A 69 8.01 10.79 -2.51
CA PHE A 69 7.57 12.07 -1.92
C PHE A 69 7.70 12.09 -0.39
N GLY A 70 8.63 11.30 0.18
CA GLY A 70 8.78 11.18 1.64
C GLY A 70 7.59 10.49 2.32
N SER A 71 6.76 9.78 1.54
CA SER A 71 5.64 8.99 2.05
C SER A 71 6.09 7.62 2.55
N ASP A 72 5.30 7.01 3.41
CA ASP A 72 5.45 5.61 3.76
C ASP A 72 5.15 4.73 2.55
N ILE A 73 5.96 3.69 2.40
CA ILE A 73 5.72 2.61 1.44
C ILE A 73 5.05 1.47 2.20
N TYR A 74 3.88 1.05 1.73
CA TYR A 74 3.16 -0.10 2.27
C TYR A 74 3.33 -1.27 1.32
N LEU A 75 3.69 -2.42 1.87
CA LEU A 75 3.60 -3.69 1.18
C LEU A 75 2.29 -4.36 1.59
N LEU A 76 1.46 -4.63 0.60
CA LEU A 76 0.20 -5.35 0.77
C LEU A 76 0.30 -6.72 0.12
N ARG A 77 -0.23 -7.74 0.81
CA ARG A 77 -0.53 -9.03 0.20
C ARG A 77 -1.97 -9.03 -0.30
N HIS A 78 -2.16 -9.44 -1.55
CA HIS A 78 -3.47 -9.56 -2.19
C HIS A 78 -3.95 -11.01 -2.24
N CYS A 79 -5.24 -11.23 -2.52
CA CYS A 79 -5.89 -12.54 -2.44
C CYS A 79 -5.33 -13.61 -3.40
N ASN A 80 -4.67 -13.16 -4.46
CA ASN A 80 -3.94 -13.99 -5.43
C ASN A 80 -2.52 -14.37 -4.95
N GLY A 81 -2.08 -13.90 -3.78
CA GLY A 81 -0.75 -14.14 -3.21
C GLY A 81 0.31 -13.12 -3.63
N GLU A 82 -0.01 -12.19 -4.53
CA GLU A 82 0.93 -11.16 -4.97
C GLU A 82 1.26 -10.19 -3.82
N LEU A 83 2.54 -9.84 -3.74
CA LEU A 83 3.04 -8.78 -2.87
C LEU A 83 3.20 -7.52 -3.71
N VAL A 84 2.42 -6.48 -3.41
CA VAL A 84 2.43 -5.25 -4.19
C VAL A 84 2.86 -4.09 -3.31
N GLN A 85 3.74 -3.26 -3.89
CA GLN A 85 4.16 -2.01 -3.29
C GLN A 85 3.15 -0.91 -3.57
N HIS A 86 2.67 -0.26 -2.51
CA HIS A 86 1.79 0.90 -2.57
C HIS A 86 2.48 2.09 -1.91
N ALA A 87 2.52 3.22 -2.61
CA ALA A 87 3.14 4.46 -2.12
C ALA A 87 2.33 5.65 -2.59
N ASN A 88 2.17 6.66 -1.72
CA ASN A 88 1.29 7.82 -1.94
C ASN A 88 -0.20 7.46 -2.07
N ASN A 89 -0.59 6.30 -1.55
CA ASN A 89 -1.98 5.90 -1.47
C ASN A 89 -2.58 6.32 -0.13
N MET A 90 -3.90 6.34 -0.14
CA MET A 90 -4.76 6.43 1.03
C MET A 90 -5.38 5.06 1.26
N TYR A 91 -5.61 4.68 2.50
CA TYR A 91 -6.12 3.36 2.85
C TYR A 91 -7.28 3.51 3.83
N LEU A 92 -8.27 2.66 3.64
CA LEU A 92 -9.39 2.54 4.54
C LEU A 92 -9.37 1.13 5.16
N PRO A 93 -9.22 1.00 6.49
CA PRO A 93 -9.39 -0.29 7.17
C PRO A 93 -10.74 -0.91 6.84
N LEU A 94 -10.78 -2.19 6.48
CA LEU A 94 -12.06 -2.88 6.25
C LEU A 94 -12.85 -3.04 7.56
N THR A 95 -14.18 -2.97 7.50
CA THR A 95 -15.05 -3.32 8.64
C THR A 95 -15.06 -4.84 8.87
N PRO A 96 -15.51 -5.33 10.04
CA PRO A 96 -15.67 -6.76 10.28
C PRO A 96 -16.50 -7.47 9.20
N GLU A 97 -17.61 -6.85 8.75
CA GLU A 97 -18.50 -7.40 7.73
C GLU A 97 -17.82 -7.43 6.35
N GLU A 98 -17.04 -6.40 6.01
CA GLU A 98 -16.24 -6.37 4.78
C GLU A 98 -15.14 -7.45 4.82
N ILE A 99 -14.50 -7.65 5.97
CA ILE A 99 -13.51 -8.70 6.18
C ILE A 99 -14.15 -10.07 5.98
N GLU A 100 -15.27 -10.36 6.64
CA GLU A 100 -16.01 -11.62 6.49
C GLU A 100 -16.37 -11.90 5.02
N ALA A 101 -16.74 -10.86 4.26
CA ALA A 101 -17.04 -10.98 2.84
C ALA A 101 -15.81 -11.32 1.98
N VAL A 102 -14.65 -10.69 2.23
CA VAL A 102 -13.46 -10.87 1.39
C VAL A 102 -12.61 -12.08 1.77
N LEU A 103 -12.61 -12.51 3.03
CA LEU A 103 -11.77 -13.60 3.54
C LEU A 103 -11.83 -14.88 2.68
N PRO A 104 -13.01 -15.35 2.21
CA PRO A 104 -13.08 -16.49 1.31
C PRO A 104 -12.26 -16.36 0.02
N CYS A 105 -12.06 -15.14 -0.51
CA CYS A 105 -11.23 -14.90 -1.69
C CYS A 105 -9.74 -15.14 -1.42
N PHE A 106 -9.29 -14.96 -0.17
CA PHE A 106 -7.89 -15.11 0.22
C PHE A 106 -7.50 -16.59 0.40
N GLY A 107 -8.40 -17.44 0.89
CA GLY A 107 -8.10 -18.85 1.19
C GLY A 107 -6.89 -18.96 2.13
N ASP A 108 -5.84 -19.69 1.71
CA ASP A 108 -4.61 -19.87 2.52
C ASP A 108 -3.67 -18.65 2.53
N VAL A 109 -4.00 -17.58 1.78
CA VAL A 109 -3.23 -16.34 1.78
C VAL A 109 -3.66 -15.49 2.98
N THR A 110 -3.15 -15.79 4.16
CA THR A 110 -3.55 -15.13 5.42
C THR A 110 -2.37 -14.45 6.11
N PRO A 111 -2.60 -13.42 6.95
CA PRO A 111 -1.53 -12.80 7.73
C PRO A 111 -0.71 -13.78 8.58
N SER A 112 -1.35 -14.82 9.11
CA SER A 112 -0.67 -15.87 9.89
C SER A 112 0.34 -16.69 9.07
N ALA A 113 0.18 -16.76 7.75
CA ALA A 113 1.09 -17.49 6.87
C ALA A 113 2.42 -16.76 6.63
N GLU A 114 2.51 -15.47 6.95
CA GLU A 114 3.71 -14.65 6.71
C GLU A 114 4.81 -14.85 7.79
N GLY A 115 4.45 -15.39 8.97
CA GLY A 115 5.37 -15.62 10.10
C GLY A 115 5.69 -14.37 10.95
N GLU A 116 6.60 -14.51 11.90
CA GLU A 116 6.89 -13.47 12.93
C GLU A 116 7.82 -12.34 12.46
N ASN A 117 8.61 -12.57 11.40
CA ASN A 117 9.57 -11.57 10.90
C ASN A 117 9.76 -11.70 9.38
N PRO A 118 8.73 -11.36 8.58
CA PRO A 118 8.82 -11.53 7.14
C PRO A 118 9.86 -10.60 6.52
N VAL A 119 10.51 -11.09 5.45
CA VAL A 119 11.58 -10.38 4.74
C VAL A 119 11.15 -10.10 3.31
N TYR A 120 11.06 -8.82 2.96
CA TYR A 120 10.61 -8.38 1.65
C TYR A 120 11.55 -7.36 1.01
N GLY A 121 11.67 -7.41 -0.32
CA GLY A 121 12.34 -6.40 -1.13
C GLY A 121 11.36 -5.54 -1.92
N LEU A 122 11.80 -4.37 -2.37
CA LEU A 122 11.13 -3.48 -3.33
C LEU A 122 11.78 -3.62 -4.69
N GLY A 123 11.24 -4.48 -5.56
CA GLY A 123 11.70 -4.65 -6.95
C GLY A 123 13.10 -5.26 -7.13
N ASP A 124 13.97 -5.19 -6.12
CA ASP A 124 15.35 -5.65 -6.16
C ASP A 124 15.73 -6.43 -4.88
N PRO A 125 16.42 -7.59 -4.98
CA PRO A 125 16.82 -8.40 -3.82
C PRO A 125 17.71 -7.68 -2.79
N SER A 126 18.51 -6.71 -3.19
CA SER A 126 19.39 -5.93 -2.30
C SER A 126 18.61 -5.03 -1.34
N THR A 127 17.35 -4.74 -1.66
CA THR A 127 16.47 -3.90 -0.83
C THR A 127 15.71 -4.73 0.23
N ARG A 128 16.04 -6.02 0.37
CA ARG A 128 15.40 -6.91 1.34
C ARG A 128 15.63 -6.42 2.76
N THR A 129 14.54 -6.34 3.50
CA THR A 129 14.58 -5.95 4.91
C THR A 129 13.51 -6.69 5.68
N ALA A 130 13.83 -6.99 6.94
CA ALA A 130 13.02 -7.77 7.84
C ALA A 130 12.18 -6.87 8.75
N GLY A 131 10.98 -7.31 9.06
CA GLY A 131 10.13 -6.68 10.07
C GLY A 131 8.90 -6.00 9.47
N PHE A 132 7.99 -5.62 10.37
CA PHE A 132 6.73 -4.97 10.00
C PHE A 132 6.91 -3.47 9.76
N LEU A 133 7.57 -2.75 10.66
CA LEU A 133 7.73 -1.30 10.61
C LEU A 133 9.22 -0.97 10.52
N ILE A 134 9.58 -0.24 9.46
CA ILE A 134 10.98 -0.02 9.09
C ILE A 134 11.23 1.46 8.92
N ASP A 135 12.00 2.03 9.83
CA ASP A 135 12.42 3.42 9.77
C ASP A 135 13.43 3.65 8.64
N PRO A 136 13.57 4.90 8.14
CA PRO A 136 14.65 5.25 7.23
C PRO A 136 16.01 4.85 7.80
N PRO A 137 16.91 4.27 6.99
CA PRO A 137 18.28 4.01 7.43
C PRO A 137 18.99 5.33 7.77
N GLU A 138 20.06 5.23 8.58
CA GLU A 138 20.89 6.40 8.91
C GLU A 138 21.42 7.08 7.63
N GLY A 139 21.34 8.41 7.59
CA GLY A 139 21.76 9.20 6.43
C GLY A 139 20.76 9.20 5.26
N PHE A 140 19.56 8.61 5.41
CA PHE A 140 18.53 8.68 4.37
C PHE A 140 18.01 10.13 4.19
N GLU A 141 18.21 10.69 3.00
CA GLU A 141 17.64 11.99 2.63
C GLU A 141 16.16 11.83 2.27
N MET A 142 15.28 12.41 3.11
CA MET A 142 13.84 12.44 2.83
C MET A 142 13.56 13.29 1.58
N ARG A 143 12.76 12.73 0.67
CA ARG A 143 12.42 13.37 -0.62
C ARG A 143 11.10 14.17 -0.59
N GLY A 144 10.49 14.33 0.60
CA GLY A 144 9.28 15.12 0.85
C GLY A 144 9.21 15.60 2.30
N GLY A 145 8.24 16.48 2.60
CA GLY A 145 8.15 17.22 3.87
C GLY A 145 8.78 18.61 3.80
N GLU A 146 8.54 19.47 4.79
CA GLU A 146 9.04 20.85 4.82
C GLU A 146 10.57 20.88 4.61
N GLY A 147 11.02 21.60 3.58
CA GLY A 147 12.43 21.71 3.19
C GLY A 147 12.92 20.65 2.20
N ALA A 148 12.11 19.65 1.83
CA ALA A 148 12.46 18.70 0.80
C ALA A 148 12.37 19.31 -0.61
N ARG A 149 13.27 18.87 -1.50
CA ARG A 149 13.36 19.34 -2.88
C ARG A 149 13.39 18.15 -3.83
N MET A 150 12.42 18.10 -4.74
CA MET A 150 12.37 17.11 -5.81
C MET A 150 12.66 17.77 -7.13
N ARG A 151 13.68 17.26 -7.84
CA ARG A 151 14.01 17.69 -9.20
C ARG A 151 13.66 16.58 -10.19
N MET A 152 12.57 16.76 -10.93
CA MET A 152 12.11 15.83 -11.96
C MET A 152 12.49 16.35 -13.35
N THR A 153 12.95 15.45 -14.23
CA THR A 153 13.18 15.77 -15.65
C THR A 153 12.26 14.90 -16.49
N THR A 154 11.34 15.54 -17.22
CA THR A 154 10.49 14.87 -18.22
C THR A 154 11.15 15.01 -19.58
N ILE A 155 11.27 13.91 -20.33
CA ILE A 155 11.78 13.90 -21.70
C ILE A 155 10.59 13.67 -22.64
N GLY A 156 10.30 14.64 -23.50
CA GLY A 156 9.25 14.56 -24.52
C GLY A 156 9.64 13.61 -25.66
N ALA A 157 8.65 13.20 -26.45
CA ALA A 157 8.86 12.31 -27.61
C ALA A 157 9.75 12.93 -28.71
N ASP A 158 9.87 14.27 -28.71
CA ASP A 158 10.75 15.07 -29.56
C ASP A 158 12.16 15.29 -28.95
N GLY A 159 12.43 14.68 -27.79
CA GLY A 159 13.68 14.88 -27.04
C GLY A 159 13.73 16.17 -26.23
N SER A 160 12.67 16.97 -26.21
CA SER A 160 12.57 18.15 -25.34
C SER A 160 12.68 17.75 -23.87
N LYS A 161 13.33 18.58 -23.06
CA LYS A 161 13.51 18.33 -21.62
C LYS A 161 12.77 19.40 -20.83
N THR A 162 11.78 18.98 -20.03
CA THR A 162 11.14 19.83 -19.05
C THR A 162 11.69 19.49 -17.67
N LEU A 163 12.25 20.49 -17.00
CA LEU A 163 12.68 20.35 -15.62
C LEU A 163 11.61 20.91 -14.68
N THR A 164 11.16 20.11 -13.73
CA THR A 164 10.28 20.54 -12.65
C THR A 164 11.04 20.45 -11.34
N ASP A 165 11.11 21.57 -10.62
CA ASP A 165 11.70 21.66 -9.29
C ASP A 165 10.57 21.92 -8.29
N THR A 166 10.25 20.90 -7.51
CA THR A 166 9.19 20.95 -6.50
C THR A 166 9.84 21.14 -5.14
N VAL A 167 9.56 22.28 -4.53
CA VAL A 167 9.94 22.58 -3.14
C VAL A 167 8.70 22.37 -2.28
N PHE A 168 8.83 21.52 -1.28
CA PHE A 168 7.79 21.31 -0.28
C PHE A 168 7.99 22.35 0.82
N LEU A 169 7.11 23.36 0.82
CA LEU A 169 7.06 24.44 1.81
C LEU A 169 6.16 24.07 2.98
#